data_AF-A0A2T8TGE3-F1
#
_entry.id   AF-A0A2T8TGE3-F1
#
_cell.length_a   1.000
_cell.length_b   1.000
_cell.length_c   1.000
_cell.angle_alpha   90.00
_cell.angle_beta   90.00
_cell.angle_gamma   90.00
#
_symmetry.space_group_name_H-M   'P 1'
#
loop_
_entity.id
_entity.type
_entity.pdbx_description
1 polymer ?
#
loop_
_entity_poly.entity_id
_entity_poly.type
_entity_poly.pdbx_seq_one_letter_code
_entity_poly.pdbx_strand_id
1 'polypeptide(L)'
;MNHPRPAWRYIACIPGITGLLLLATLSTNAQAAEKDELASVQRQLDQVQASLERARVAAAQADPAEQGRFFFDYRQATSDLNTIRAGIDRYLEPSRSQPRASSVSGNYRRERP
;
A
#
# COMPACT_ATOMS: atom_id res chain seq x y z
N MET A 1 -52.95 45.22 -6.42
CA MET A 1 -51.80 44.34 -6.73
C MET A 1 -51.16 43.89 -5.44
N ASN A 2 -51.40 42.64 -5.03
CA ASN A 2 -50.72 41.98 -3.91
C ASN A 2 -49.99 40.77 -4.50
N HIS A 3 -48.66 40.73 -4.41
CA HIS A 3 -47.87 39.54 -4.73
C HIS A 3 -47.01 39.14 -3.53
N PRO A 4 -46.93 37.83 -3.20
CA PRO A 4 -46.40 37.35 -1.93
C PRO A 4 -44.87 37.28 -1.91
N ARG A 5 -44.30 37.43 -0.71
CA ARG A 5 -42.87 37.20 -0.45
C ARG A 5 -42.57 35.69 -0.50
N PRO A 6 -41.51 35.22 -1.17
CA PRO A 6 -41.13 33.82 -1.10
C PRO A 6 -40.45 33.50 0.24
N ALA A 7 -40.98 32.48 0.91
CA ALA A 7 -40.38 31.86 2.09
C ALA A 7 -39.10 31.12 1.66
N TRP A 8 -37.95 31.59 2.15
CA TRP A 8 -36.68 30.89 2.00
C TRP A 8 -36.67 29.67 2.92
N ARG A 9 -37.00 28.51 2.36
CA ARG A 9 -36.89 27.22 3.05
C ARG A 9 -35.40 26.91 3.20
N TYR A 10 -34.88 27.09 4.41
CA TYR A 10 -33.57 26.58 4.80
C TYR A 10 -33.56 25.05 4.62
N ILE A 11 -32.86 24.57 3.59
CA ILE A 11 -32.50 23.16 3.45
C ILE A 11 -31.41 22.90 4.47
N ALA A 12 -31.83 22.54 5.68
CA ALA A 12 -30.92 22.09 6.72
C ALA A 12 -30.59 20.61 6.48
N CYS A 13 -29.30 20.36 6.33
CA CYS A 13 -28.57 19.34 7.05
C CYS A 13 -28.69 17.87 6.57
N ILE A 14 -27.88 17.50 5.57
CA ILE A 14 -27.19 16.18 5.56
C ILE A 14 -25.68 16.39 5.26
N PRO A 15 -24.90 17.11 6.08
CA PRO A 15 -23.46 17.26 5.86
C PRO A 15 -22.69 15.98 6.21
N GLY A 16 -23.25 15.13 7.08
CA GLY A 16 -22.57 13.94 7.60
C GLY A 16 -22.36 12.85 6.57
N ILE A 17 -23.36 12.56 5.73
CA ILE A 17 -23.27 11.47 4.73
C ILE A 17 -22.36 11.87 3.57
N THR A 18 -22.48 13.11 3.07
CA THR A 18 -21.62 13.63 2.00
C THR A 18 -20.17 13.77 2.45
N GLY A 19 -19.94 14.22 3.69
CA GLY A 19 -18.61 14.23 4.30
C GLY A 19 -18.02 12.82 4.46
N LEU A 20 -18.81 11.86 4.95
CA LEU A 20 -18.37 10.47 5.10
C LEU A 20 -18.04 9.82 3.75
N LEU A 21 -18.84 10.05 2.70
CA LEU A 21 -18.55 9.56 1.34
C LEU A 21 -17.29 10.21 0.75
N LEU A 22 -17.07 11.50 1.02
CA LEU A 22 -15.87 12.21 0.58
C LEU A 22 -14.62 11.68 1.30
N LEU A 23 -14.67 11.49 2.62
CA LEU A 23 -13.56 10.88 3.36
C LEU A 23 -13.30 9.43 2.93
N ALA A 24 -14.35 8.63 2.73
CA ALA A 24 -14.21 7.26 2.24
C ALA A 24 -13.56 7.22 0.85
N THR A 25 -13.98 8.09 -0.07
CA THR A 25 -13.38 8.18 -1.41
C THR A 25 -11.93 8.68 -1.37
N LEU A 26 -11.59 9.67 -0.54
CA LEU A 26 -10.20 10.12 -0.39
C LEU A 26 -9.30 9.05 0.23
N SER A 27 -9.77 8.31 1.25
CA SER A 27 -9.02 7.21 1.86
C SER A 27 -8.77 6.06 0.87
N THR A 28 -9.73 5.73 0.01
CA THR A 28 -9.53 4.72 -1.04
C THR A 28 -8.62 5.21 -2.17
N ASN A 29 -8.67 6.50 -2.53
CA ASN A 29 -7.77 7.07 -3.55
C ASN A 29 -6.32 7.15 -3.04
N ALA A 30 -6.10 7.50 -1.77
CA ALA A 30 -4.78 7.51 -1.15
C ALA A 30 -4.17 6.09 -1.13
N GLN A 31 -4.94 5.07 -0.78
CA GLN A 31 -4.49 3.68 -0.84
C GLN A 31 -4.23 3.18 -2.26
N ALA A 32 -5.02 3.61 -3.25
CA ALA A 32 -4.79 3.26 -4.65
C ALA A 32 -3.49 3.91 -5.17
N ALA A 33 -3.28 5.20 -4.90
CA ALA A 33 -2.07 5.93 -5.26
C ALA A 33 -0.82 5.33 -4.61
N GLU A 34 -0.89 4.97 -3.33
CA GLU A 34 0.21 4.33 -2.62
C GLU A 34 0.61 2.98 -3.26
N LYS A 35 -0.37 2.15 -3.63
CA LYS A 35 -0.11 0.87 -4.31
C LYS A 35 0.54 1.06 -5.68
N ASP A 36 0.09 2.06 -6.44
CA ASP A 36 0.66 2.38 -7.75
C ASP A 36 2.11 2.91 -7.63
N GLU A 37 2.38 3.73 -6.61
CA GLU A 37 3.73 4.19 -6.28
C GLU A 37 4.64 3.01 -5.91
N LEU A 38 4.17 2.10 -5.06
CA LEU A 38 4.93 0.89 -4.70
C LEU A 38 5.17 -0.03 -5.90
N ALA A 39 4.21 -0.16 -6.82
CA ALA A 39 4.40 -0.87 -8.08
C ALA A 39 5.41 -0.18 -9.02
N SER A 40 5.56 1.14 -8.92
CA SER A 40 6.64 1.88 -9.59
C SER A 40 8.00 1.58 -8.95
N VAL A 41 8.07 1.57 -7.61
CA VAL A 41 9.28 1.21 -6.86
C VAL A 41 9.74 -0.22 -7.19
N GLN A 42 8.82 -1.18 -7.32
CA GLN A 42 9.18 -2.54 -7.75
C GLN A 42 9.89 -2.55 -9.12
N ARG A 43 9.37 -1.79 -10.09
CA ARG A 43 10.01 -1.65 -11.41
C ARG A 43 11.37 -0.97 -11.32
N GLN A 44 11.54 0.00 -10.42
CA GLN A 44 12.85 0.62 -10.17
C GLN A 44 13.82 -0.38 -9.55
N LEU A 45 13.37 -1.23 -8.62
CA LEU A 45 14.22 -2.30 -8.05
C LEU A 45 14.68 -3.29 -9.13
N ASP A 46 13.85 -3.59 -10.13
CA ASP A 46 14.26 -4.41 -11.28
C ASP A 46 15.37 -3.73 -12.10
N GLN A 47 15.25 -2.41 -12.33
CA GLN A 47 16.27 -1.63 -13.02
C GLN A 47 17.59 -1.58 -12.25
N VAL A 48 17.52 -1.43 -10.92
CA VAL A 48 18.70 -1.48 -10.04
C VAL A 48 19.33 -2.86 -10.05
N GLN A 49 18.55 -3.94 -10.03
CA GLN A 49 19.08 -5.29 -10.13
C GLN A 49 19.79 -5.51 -11.48
N ALA A 50 19.22 -5.03 -12.59
CA ALA A 50 19.85 -5.12 -13.90
C ALA A 50 21.12 -4.27 -14.04
N SER A 51 21.21 -3.10 -13.38
CA SER A 51 22.44 -2.32 -13.34
C SER A 51 23.51 -2.99 -12.45
N LEU A 52 23.11 -3.60 -11.34
CA LEU A 52 23.98 -4.35 -10.45
C LEU A 52 24.65 -5.53 -11.16
N GLU A 53 23.88 -6.33 -11.91
CA GLU A 53 24.43 -7.45 -12.69
C GLU A 53 25.36 -6.98 -13.80
N ARG A 54 25.04 -5.88 -14.50
CA ARG A 54 25.95 -5.28 -15.49
C ARG A 54 27.25 -4.82 -14.84
N ALA A 55 27.18 -4.18 -13.68
CA ALA A 55 28.36 -3.75 -12.93
C ALA A 55 29.19 -4.95 -12.47
N ARG A 56 28.55 -6.05 -12.03
CA ARG A 56 29.22 -7.30 -11.66
C ARG A 56 29.99 -7.91 -12.83
N VAL A 57 29.36 -7.97 -14.01
CA VAL A 57 30.00 -8.47 -15.23
C VAL A 57 31.18 -7.58 -15.61
N ALA A 58 31.00 -6.25 -15.60
CA ALA A 58 32.09 -5.31 -15.89
C ALA A 58 33.27 -5.48 -14.91
N ALA A 59 32.99 -5.62 -13.62
CA ALA A 59 34.02 -5.86 -12.60
C ALA A 59 34.76 -7.19 -12.77
N ALA A 60 34.07 -8.22 -13.29
CA ALA A 60 34.68 -9.52 -13.60
C ALA A 60 35.57 -9.49 -14.85
N GLN A 61 35.38 -8.51 -15.75
CA GLN A 61 36.21 -8.29 -16.93
C GLN A 61 37.36 -7.29 -16.70
N ALA A 62 37.34 -6.57 -15.57
CA ALA A 62 38.37 -5.60 -15.22
C ALA A 62 39.70 -6.29 -14.84
N ASP A 63 40.81 -5.59 -15.05
CA ASP A 63 42.14 -6.09 -14.68
C ASP A 63 42.22 -6.31 -13.15
N PRO A 64 42.68 -7.48 -12.67
CA PRO A 64 42.92 -7.71 -11.25
C PRO A 64 43.83 -6.66 -10.58
N ALA A 65 44.70 -5.99 -11.33
CA ALA A 65 45.53 -4.90 -10.81
C ALA A 65 44.72 -3.62 -10.48
N GLU A 66 43.56 -3.42 -11.13
CA GLU A 66 42.64 -2.32 -10.83
C GLU A 66 41.65 -2.66 -9.70
N GLN A 67 41.53 -3.95 -9.33
CA GLN A 67 40.80 -4.37 -8.14
C GLN A 67 41.60 -4.02 -6.89
N GLY A 68 41.36 -2.81 -6.37
CA GLY A 68 41.95 -2.35 -5.11
C GLY A 68 41.62 -3.27 -3.93
N ARG A 69 42.13 -2.93 -2.74
CA ARG A 69 41.96 -3.72 -1.51
C ARG A 69 40.50 -3.97 -1.09
N PHE A 70 39.57 -3.15 -1.59
CA PHE A 70 38.15 -3.26 -1.32
C PHE A 70 37.40 -3.66 -2.59
N PHE A 71 36.46 -4.59 -2.46
CA PHE A 71 35.59 -5.03 -3.53
C PHE A 71 34.12 -4.81 -3.16
N PHE A 72 33.26 -4.68 -4.17
CA PHE A 72 31.82 -4.56 -3.96
C PHE A 72 31.20 -5.95 -3.76
N ASP A 73 30.49 -6.15 -2.64
CA ASP A 73 29.78 -7.41 -2.39
C ASP A 73 28.43 -7.43 -3.12
N TYR A 74 28.48 -7.88 -4.37
CA TYR A 74 27.29 -8.05 -5.21
C TYR A 74 26.29 -9.04 -4.61
N ARG A 75 26.75 -10.06 -3.86
CA ARG A 75 25.86 -11.09 -3.30
C ARG A 75 25.00 -10.51 -2.19
N GLN A 76 25.62 -9.75 -1.29
CA GLN A 76 24.92 -9.06 -0.22
C GLN A 76 23.93 -8.03 -0.80
N ALA A 77 24.35 -7.20 -1.76
CA ALA A 77 23.49 -6.21 -2.39
C ALA A 77 22.25 -6.84 -3.06
N THR A 78 22.40 -7.96 -3.78
CA THR A 78 21.25 -8.69 -4.33
C THR A 78 20.33 -9.24 -3.25
N SER A 79 20.87 -9.73 -2.14
CA SER A 79 20.08 -10.22 -1.01
C SER A 79 19.23 -9.11 -0.38
N ASP A 80 19.81 -7.92 -0.22
CA ASP A 80 19.12 -6.76 0.33
C ASP A 80 17.98 -6.29 -0.59
N LEU A 81 18.22 -6.22 -1.92
CA LEU A 81 17.17 -5.91 -2.89
C LEU A 81 16.00 -6.90 -2.82
N ASN A 82 16.29 -8.20 -2.68
CA ASN A 82 15.25 -9.23 -2.53
C ASN A 82 14.47 -9.08 -1.22
N THR A 83 15.15 -8.69 -0.14
CA THR A 83 14.52 -8.43 1.16
C THR A 83 13.55 -7.26 1.05
N ILE A 84 13.93 -6.18 0.38
CA ILE A 84 13.07 -5.02 0.13
C ILE A 84 11.86 -5.43 -0.72
N ARG A 85 12.08 -6.16 -1.83
CA ARG A 85 11.00 -6.63 -2.71
C ARG A 85 9.98 -7.48 -1.94
N ALA A 86 10.44 -8.45 -1.16
CA ALA A 86 9.57 -9.28 -0.33
C ALA A 86 8.80 -8.48 0.74
N GLY A 87 9.40 -7.42 1.27
CA GLY A 87 8.74 -6.49 2.19
C GLY A 87 7.59 -5.73 1.52
N ILE A 88 7.82 -5.21 0.30
CA ILE A 88 6.78 -4.53 -0.50
C ILE A 88 5.67 -5.51 -0.87
N ASP A 89 6.01 -6.72 -1.34
CA ASP A 89 5.02 -7.74 -1.70
C ASP A 89 4.12 -8.10 -0.51
N ARG A 90 4.72 -8.31 0.67
CA ARG A 90 3.97 -8.59 1.90
C ARG A 90 3.07 -7.44 2.32
N TYR A 91 3.47 -6.20 2.05
CA TYR A 91 2.66 -5.02 2.34
C TYR A 91 1.47 -4.87 1.37
N LEU A 92 1.70 -5.11 0.08
CA LEU A 92 0.67 -5.04 -0.96
C LEU A 92 -0.35 -6.20 -0.85
N GLU A 93 0.13 -7.39 -0.50
CA GLU A 93 -0.66 -8.61 -0.36
C GLU A 93 -0.54 -9.19 1.08
N PRO A 94 -1.10 -8.50 2.08
CA PRO A 94 -1.03 -8.97 3.46
C PRO A 94 -1.82 -10.29 3.58
N SER A 95 -1.22 -11.30 4.22
CA SER A 95 -1.87 -12.57 4.47
C SER A 95 -3.18 -12.34 5.24
N ARG A 96 -4.32 -12.59 4.59
CA ARG A 96 -5.62 -12.47 5.24
C ARG A 96 -5.84 -13.69 6.13
N SER A 97 -5.81 -13.50 7.44
CA SER A 97 -6.36 -14.49 8.37
C SER A 97 -7.86 -14.63 8.09
N GLN A 98 -8.34 -15.88 8.01
CA GLN A 98 -9.77 -16.13 7.83
C GLN A 98 -10.56 -15.54 9.01
N PRO A 99 -11.71 -14.90 8.77
CA PRO A 99 -12.61 -14.48 9.84
C PRO A 99 -13.00 -15.72 10.65
N ARG A 100 -12.56 -15.80 11.92
CA ARG A 100 -13.09 -16.82 12.82
C ARG A 100 -14.55 -16.46 13.10
N ALA A 101 -15.48 -17.33 12.71
CA ALA A 101 -16.89 -17.14 13.04
C ALA A 101 -17.03 -17.05 14.57
N SER A 102 -17.45 -15.89 15.08
CA SER A 102 -17.93 -15.78 16.45
C SER A 102 -19.29 -16.47 16.50
N SER A 103 -19.39 -17.56 17.26
CA SER A 103 -20.67 -18.22 17.50
C SER A 103 -21.53 -17.33 18.39
N VAL A 104 -22.32 -16.47 17.78
CA VAL A 104 -23.41 -15.79 18.46
C VAL A 104 -24.49 -16.83 18.73
N SER A 105 -24.48 -17.43 19.92
CA SER A 105 -25.53 -18.35 20.35
C SER A 105 -26.81 -17.55 20.59
N GLY A 106 -27.75 -17.58 19.64
CA GLY A 106 -29.01 -16.82 19.68
C GLY A 106 -30.00 -17.21 20.80
N ASN A 107 -29.55 -17.92 21.84
CA ASN A 107 -30.38 -18.32 22.97
C ASN A 107 -30.31 -17.25 24.07
N TYR A 108 -31.07 -16.17 23.88
CA TYR A 108 -31.17 -15.07 24.84
C TYR A 108 -32.28 -15.25 25.89
N ARG A 109 -33.12 -16.28 25.76
CA ARG A 109 -34.22 -16.55 26.69
C ARG A 109 -33.72 -17.42 27.85
N ARG A 110 -33.83 -16.90 29.08
CA ARG A 110 -33.72 -17.68 30.32
C ARG A 110 -35.05 -17.62 31.07
N GLU A 111 -35.54 -18.78 31.49
CA GLU A 111 -36.65 -18.88 32.44
C GLU A 111 -36.06 -19.15 33.83
N ARG A 112 -36.68 -18.57 34.88
CA ARG A 112 -36.30 -18.84 36.27
C ARG A 112 -37.09 -20.05 36.78
N PRO A 113 -36.49 -20.88 37.64
CA PRO A 113 -37.12 -22.06 38.22
C PRO A 113 -38.35 -21.71 39.06
#